data_AF-A0A7S2J887-F1
#
_entry.id   AF-A0A7S2J887-F1
#
_cell.length_a   1.000
_cell.length_b   1.000
_cell.length_c   1.000
_cell.angle_alpha   90.00
_cell.angle_beta   90.00
_cell.angle_gamma   90.00
#
_symmetry.space_group_name_H-M   'P 1'
#
loop_
_entity.id
_entity.type
_entity.pdbx_description
1 polymer ?
#
loop_
_entity_poly.entity_id
_entity_poly.type
_entity_poly.pdbx_seq_one_letter_code
_entity_poly.pdbx_strand_id
1 'polypeptide(L)'
;RRHPHPRAKKHRMGKVQKKRPRSEPSFDTLLKSVLSTEEVEPAEKLIIASQLWDDESAEHPDFFETVKPFVDGLKAEIADTELVQLYQEYSSKTDAALTEEVSELKSAGVVTKKEAKALNALPEGERRRTLFVRVLVIAMEADEDDGEEG
;
A
#
# COMPACT_ATOMS: atom_id res chain seq x y z
N ARG A 1 47.25 50.96 -17.47
CA ARG A 1 48.45 50.10 -17.65
C ARG A 1 48.93 49.67 -16.26
N ARG A 2 49.09 48.35 -16.06
CA ARG A 2 49.83 47.64 -14.98
C ARG A 2 49.13 47.39 -13.63
N HIS A 3 48.55 46.18 -13.50
CA HIS A 3 48.71 45.27 -12.35
C HIS A 3 50.21 44.92 -12.14
N PRO A 4 50.72 44.43 -10.97
CA PRO A 4 50.29 43.20 -10.24
C PRO A 4 50.47 43.28 -8.69
N HIS A 5 50.28 42.28 -7.81
CA HIS A 5 49.48 41.06 -7.64
C HIS A 5 49.43 40.80 -6.10
N PRO A 6 48.50 39.96 -5.60
CA PRO A 6 48.20 39.78 -4.17
C PRO A 6 48.96 38.58 -3.55
N ARG A 7 49.16 38.61 -2.23
CA ARG A 7 49.47 37.40 -1.43
C ARG A 7 48.28 37.05 -0.55
N ALA A 8 47.32 36.32 -1.10
CA ALA A 8 46.23 35.72 -0.33
C ALA A 8 46.70 34.39 0.28
N LYS A 9 46.65 34.31 1.61
CA LYS A 9 46.85 33.09 2.41
C LYS A 9 45.79 32.06 2.01
N LYS A 10 46.23 30.84 1.66
CA LYS A 10 45.34 29.70 1.46
C LYS A 10 44.80 29.24 2.82
N HIS A 11 43.51 29.45 3.06
CA HIS A 11 42.79 28.76 4.14
C HIS A 11 42.63 27.29 3.77
N ARG A 12 43.15 26.42 4.62
CA ARG A 12 43.03 24.97 4.52
C ARG A 12 41.60 24.62 4.96
N MET A 13 40.69 24.50 3.99
CA MET A 13 39.31 24.04 4.25
C MET A 13 39.37 22.59 4.73
N GLY A 14 39.10 22.39 6.02
CA GLY A 14 38.81 21.06 6.56
C GLY A 14 37.61 20.47 5.82
N LYS A 15 37.76 19.25 5.32
CA LYS A 15 36.66 18.50 4.72
C LYS A 15 35.63 18.25 5.82
N VAL A 16 34.54 19.04 5.81
CA VAL A 16 33.32 18.70 6.52
C VAL A 16 32.86 17.36 5.95
N GLN A 17 33.02 16.29 6.72
CA GLN A 17 32.35 15.02 6.44
C GLN A 17 30.86 15.31 6.44
N LYS A 18 30.29 15.44 5.25
CA LYS A 18 28.84 15.45 5.05
C LYS A 18 28.34 14.14 5.67
N LYS A 19 27.65 14.24 6.81
CA LYS A 19 26.81 13.16 7.32
C LYS A 19 25.94 12.73 6.14
N ARG A 20 26.07 11.46 5.73
CA ARG A 20 25.25 10.89 4.67
C ARG A 20 23.77 11.16 5.05
N PRO A 21 22.90 11.55 4.12
CA PRO A 21 21.47 11.53 4.41
C PRO A 21 21.14 10.11 4.86
N ARG A 22 20.39 9.95 5.96
CA ARG A 22 19.70 8.68 6.22
C ARG A 22 18.80 8.50 5.00
N SER A 23 19.22 7.68 4.05
CA SER A 23 18.39 7.26 2.94
C SER A 23 17.13 6.68 3.55
N GLU A 24 15.98 7.26 3.23
CA GLU A 24 14.69 6.67 3.58
C GLU A 24 14.68 5.21 3.08
N PRO A 25 14.12 4.28 3.88
CA PRO A 25 14.01 2.89 3.46
C PRO A 25 13.23 2.82 2.15
N SER A 26 13.68 1.98 1.22
CA SER A 26 12.96 1.77 -0.04
C SER A 26 11.58 1.17 0.20
N PHE A 27 10.65 1.37 -0.73
CA PHE A 27 9.35 0.72 -0.74
C PHE A 27 9.42 -0.78 -0.41
N ASP A 28 10.28 -1.54 -1.10
CA ASP A 28 10.45 -2.98 -0.85
C ASP A 28 10.86 -3.29 0.60
N THR A 29 11.65 -2.41 1.22
CA THR A 29 12.10 -2.58 2.61
C THR A 29 10.94 -2.34 3.56
N LEU A 30 10.14 -1.31 3.31
CA LEU A 30 8.95 -0.97 4.10
C LEU A 30 7.88 -2.07 3.96
N LEU A 31 7.57 -2.50 2.74
CA LEU A 31 6.58 -3.53 2.47
C LEU A 31 6.95 -4.85 3.14
N LYS A 32 8.20 -5.30 3.00
CA LYS A 32 8.68 -6.51 3.69
C LYS A 32 8.58 -6.40 5.20
N SER A 33 8.89 -5.22 5.76
CA SER A 33 8.76 -4.97 7.19
C SER A 33 7.31 -5.14 7.66
N VAL A 34 6.36 -4.56 6.94
CA VAL A 34 4.92 -4.68 7.25
C VAL A 34 4.49 -6.15 7.20
N LEU A 35 4.75 -6.84 6.09
CA LEU A 35 4.29 -8.22 5.88
C LEU A 35 4.95 -9.23 6.86
N SER A 36 6.09 -8.89 7.46
CA SER A 36 6.80 -9.76 8.41
C SER A 36 6.49 -9.47 9.89
N THR A 37 5.63 -8.49 10.19
CA THR A 37 5.35 -8.08 11.58
C THR A 37 4.44 -9.11 12.26
N GLU A 38 4.88 -9.80 13.31
CA GLU A 38 4.09 -10.88 13.93
C GLU A 38 2.85 -10.37 14.69
N GLU A 39 2.89 -9.15 15.20
CA GLU A 39 1.86 -8.56 16.08
C GLU A 39 0.63 -8.00 15.35
N VAL A 40 0.65 -7.97 14.01
CA VAL A 40 -0.38 -7.35 13.18
C VAL A 40 -1.16 -8.43 12.44
N GLU A 41 -2.48 -8.33 12.44
CA GLU A 41 -3.33 -9.29 11.76
C GLU A 41 -3.06 -9.34 10.25
N PRO A 42 -3.23 -10.51 9.60
CA PRO A 42 -3.00 -10.65 8.17
C PRO A 42 -3.80 -9.69 7.28
N ALA A 43 -5.05 -9.40 7.63
CA ALA A 43 -5.88 -8.41 6.92
C ALA A 43 -5.32 -6.99 7.06
N GLU A 44 -4.95 -6.59 8.28
CA GLU A 44 -4.37 -5.28 8.58
C GLU A 44 -3.04 -5.06 7.84
N LYS A 45 -2.18 -6.09 7.77
CA LYS A 45 -0.95 -6.05 6.97
C LYS A 45 -1.19 -5.69 5.50
N LEU A 46 -2.24 -6.26 4.90
CA LEU A 46 -2.58 -6.00 3.50
C LEU A 46 -3.16 -4.58 3.30
N ILE A 47 -3.90 -4.06 4.28
CA ILE A 47 -4.37 -2.67 4.29
C ILE A 47 -3.18 -1.70 4.35
N ILE A 48 -2.26 -1.90 5.30
CA ILE A 48 -1.04 -1.07 5.44
C ILE A 48 -0.18 -1.18 4.18
N ALA A 49 -0.01 -2.38 3.62
CA ALA A 49 0.71 -2.60 2.37
C ALA A 49 0.10 -1.82 1.20
N SER A 50 -1.24 -1.72 1.12
CA SER A 50 -1.90 -0.91 0.09
C SER A 50 -1.70 0.59 0.31
N GLN A 51 -1.67 1.07 1.55
CA GLN A 51 -1.43 2.49 1.83
C GLN A 51 -0.01 2.89 1.40
N LEU A 52 0.98 2.06 1.71
CA LEU A 52 2.36 2.24 1.20
C LEU A 52 2.40 2.24 -0.32
N TRP A 53 1.49 1.51 -0.97
CA TRP A 53 1.40 1.45 -2.42
C TRP A 53 0.94 2.77 -3.04
N ASP A 54 0.01 3.47 -2.39
CA ASP A 54 -0.51 4.75 -2.90
C ASP A 54 0.60 5.81 -3.02
N ASP A 55 1.60 5.75 -2.12
CA ASP A 55 2.73 6.69 -2.08
C ASP A 55 3.80 6.42 -3.17
N GLU A 56 4.00 5.16 -3.58
CA GLU A 56 5.12 4.74 -4.45
C GLU A 56 4.69 4.04 -5.77
N SER A 57 3.37 4.03 -6.06
CA SER A 57 2.73 3.24 -7.14
C SER A 57 3.31 3.37 -8.55
N ALA A 58 4.10 4.40 -8.86
CA ALA A 58 4.57 4.69 -10.21
C ALA A 58 5.62 3.68 -10.74
N GLU A 59 6.30 2.94 -9.86
CA GLU A 59 7.45 2.08 -10.23
C GLU A 59 7.26 0.57 -9.95
N HIS A 60 6.15 0.18 -9.33
CA HIS A 60 5.99 -1.20 -8.82
C HIS A 60 5.02 -2.07 -9.66
N PRO A 61 5.32 -3.38 -9.82
CA PRO A 61 4.47 -4.34 -10.54
C PRO A 61 3.13 -4.53 -9.81
N ASP A 62 2.13 -5.17 -10.42
CA ASP A 62 0.79 -5.37 -9.83
C ASP A 62 0.81 -5.72 -8.31
N PHE A 63 -0.06 -5.05 -7.54
CA PHE A 63 -0.14 -5.19 -6.08
C PHE A 63 -0.31 -6.66 -5.65
N PHE A 64 -1.20 -7.40 -6.33
CA PHE A 64 -1.51 -8.78 -5.96
C PHE A 64 -0.29 -9.67 -6.19
N GLU A 65 0.40 -9.53 -7.32
CA GLU A 65 1.66 -10.26 -7.57
C GLU A 65 2.73 -10.01 -6.48
N THR A 66 2.79 -8.80 -5.95
CA THR A 66 3.79 -8.43 -4.94
C THR A 66 3.50 -9.02 -3.56
N VAL A 67 2.23 -9.03 -3.14
CA VAL A 67 1.83 -9.60 -1.83
C VAL A 67 1.55 -11.10 -1.89
N LYS A 68 1.51 -11.70 -3.10
CA LYS A 68 1.25 -13.12 -3.32
C LYS A 68 2.09 -14.07 -2.43
N PRO A 69 3.42 -13.87 -2.24
CA PRO A 69 4.21 -14.77 -1.40
C PRO A 69 3.77 -14.78 0.07
N PHE A 70 3.28 -13.64 0.57
CA PHE A 70 2.74 -13.54 1.92
C PHE A 70 1.43 -14.32 2.03
N VAL A 71 0.49 -14.12 1.10
CA VAL A 71 -0.80 -14.81 1.09
C VAL A 71 -0.64 -16.32 0.85
N ASP A 72 0.32 -16.74 0.04
CA ASP A 72 0.65 -18.16 -0.13
C ASP A 72 1.21 -18.78 1.16
N GLY A 73 1.88 -17.99 2.02
CA GLY A 73 2.28 -18.40 3.36
C GLY A 73 1.08 -18.64 4.27
N LEU A 74 0.09 -17.75 4.24
CA LEU A 74 -1.15 -17.88 5.03
C LEU A 74 -1.96 -19.13 4.69
N LYS A 75 -1.91 -19.63 3.45
CA LYS A 75 -2.59 -20.88 3.07
C LYS A 75 -2.16 -22.09 3.90
N ALA A 76 -0.95 -22.07 4.45
CA ALA A 76 -0.47 -23.14 5.32
C ALA A 76 -1.11 -23.07 6.72
N GLU A 77 -1.64 -21.91 7.10
CA GLU A 77 -2.25 -21.62 8.39
C GLU A 77 -3.77 -21.56 8.22
N ILE A 78 -4.46 -22.63 8.62
CA ILE A 78 -5.90 -22.85 8.37
C ILE A 78 -6.80 -21.67 8.83
N ALA A 79 -6.31 -20.83 9.76
CA ALA A 79 -7.01 -19.68 10.32
C ALA A 79 -7.37 -18.59 9.28
N ASP A 80 -6.58 -18.43 8.21
CA ASP A 80 -6.74 -17.32 7.26
C ASP A 80 -7.46 -17.71 5.96
N THR A 81 -8.26 -18.77 6.02
CA THR A 81 -8.91 -19.34 4.83
C THR A 81 -9.81 -18.33 4.12
N GLU A 82 -10.56 -17.51 4.87
CA GLU A 82 -11.45 -16.48 4.31
C GLU A 82 -10.68 -15.35 3.63
N LEU A 83 -9.61 -14.87 4.28
CA LEU A 83 -8.73 -13.84 3.71
C LEU A 83 -8.08 -14.32 2.40
N VAL A 84 -7.61 -15.57 2.38
CA VAL A 84 -7.02 -16.18 1.18
C VAL A 84 -8.06 -16.28 0.05
N GLN A 85 -9.31 -16.67 0.36
CA GLN A 85 -10.38 -16.74 -0.63
C GLN A 85 -10.70 -15.37 -1.20
N LEU A 86 -10.84 -14.37 -0.34
CA LEU A 86 -11.09 -12.99 -0.75
C LEU A 86 -9.96 -12.48 -1.65
N TYR A 87 -8.70 -12.72 -1.27
CA TYR A 87 -7.55 -12.39 -2.12
C TYR A 87 -7.64 -13.06 -3.50
N GLN A 88 -7.98 -14.35 -3.57
CA GLN A 88 -8.11 -15.08 -4.83
C GLN A 88 -9.20 -14.50 -5.72
N GLU A 89 -10.35 -14.18 -5.14
CA GLU A 89 -11.45 -13.52 -5.82
C GLU A 89 -10.99 -12.20 -6.46
N TYR A 90 -10.40 -11.30 -5.68
CA TYR A 90 -9.96 -10.01 -6.21
C TYR A 90 -8.75 -10.11 -7.14
N SER A 91 -7.83 -11.04 -6.94
CA SER A 91 -6.69 -11.23 -7.84
C SER A 91 -7.10 -11.68 -9.26
N SER A 92 -8.29 -12.27 -9.39
CA SER A 92 -8.82 -12.79 -10.66
C SER A 92 -10.04 -12.02 -11.21
N LYS A 93 -10.58 -11.06 -10.45
CA LYS A 93 -11.68 -10.19 -10.90
C LYS A 93 -11.28 -9.39 -12.14
N THR A 94 -12.23 -9.34 -13.09
CA THR A 94 -12.12 -8.56 -14.33
C THR A 94 -12.65 -7.14 -14.13
N ASP A 95 -12.20 -6.18 -14.95
CA ASP A 95 -12.74 -4.81 -14.94
C ASP A 95 -14.28 -4.72 -15.00
N ALA A 96 -14.93 -5.63 -15.75
CA ALA A 96 -16.38 -5.69 -15.83
C ALA A 96 -17.02 -6.05 -14.48
N ALA A 97 -16.47 -7.06 -13.79
CA ALA A 97 -16.93 -7.46 -12.46
C ALA A 97 -16.68 -6.35 -11.41
N LEU A 98 -15.52 -5.67 -11.50
CA LEU A 98 -15.21 -4.54 -10.60
C LEU A 98 -16.17 -3.36 -10.81
N THR A 99 -16.56 -3.09 -12.05
CA THR A 99 -17.52 -2.01 -12.37
C THR A 99 -18.92 -2.34 -11.87
N GLU A 100 -19.34 -3.60 -11.99
CA GLU A 100 -20.61 -4.10 -11.44
C GLU A 100 -20.64 -3.94 -9.93
N GLU A 101 -19.59 -4.40 -9.24
CA GLU A 101 -19.44 -4.29 -7.80
C GLU A 101 -19.49 -2.83 -7.31
N VAL A 102 -18.82 -1.89 -7.99
CA VAL A 102 -18.92 -0.45 -7.66
C VAL A 102 -20.37 0.05 -7.76
N SER A 103 -21.15 -0.47 -8.72
CA SER A 103 -22.57 -0.13 -8.86
C SER A 103 -23.41 -0.74 -7.73
N GLU A 104 -23.11 -1.95 -7.31
CA GLU A 104 -23.76 -2.64 -6.18
C GLU A 104 -23.47 -1.91 -4.87
N LEU A 105 -22.20 -1.61 -4.56
CA LEU A 105 -21.78 -0.87 -3.37
C LEU A 105 -22.44 0.52 -3.30
N LYS A 106 -22.59 1.18 -4.45
CA LYS A 106 -23.29 2.47 -4.53
C LYS A 106 -24.79 2.30 -4.24
N SER A 107 -25.40 1.22 -4.73
CA SER A 107 -26.83 0.94 -4.53
C SER A 107 -27.13 0.54 -3.08
N ALA A 108 -26.20 -0.16 -2.44
CA ALA A 108 -26.24 -0.50 -1.02
C ALA A 108 -25.93 0.70 -0.09
N GLY A 109 -25.49 1.84 -0.63
CA GLY A 109 -25.14 3.02 0.14
C GLY A 109 -23.78 2.96 0.85
N VAL A 110 -22.98 1.92 0.57
CA VAL A 110 -21.63 1.73 1.11
C VAL A 110 -20.64 2.75 0.55
N VAL A 111 -20.84 3.15 -0.71
CA VAL A 111 -20.07 4.22 -1.35
C VAL A 111 -20.99 5.30 -1.92
N THR A 112 -20.56 6.56 -1.82
CA THR A 112 -21.28 7.69 -2.39
C THR A 112 -21.16 7.72 -3.91
N LYS A 113 -22.05 8.47 -4.58
CA LYS A 113 -21.97 8.71 -6.04
C LYS A 113 -20.62 9.30 -6.46
N LYS A 114 -20.00 10.12 -5.62
CA LYS A 114 -18.70 10.75 -5.89
C LYS A 114 -17.58 9.71 -5.85
N GLU A 115 -17.57 8.86 -4.82
CA GLU A 115 -16.60 7.77 -4.66
C GLU A 115 -16.75 6.74 -5.77
N ALA A 116 -17.97 6.30 -6.08
CA ALA A 116 -18.21 5.38 -7.20
C ALA A 116 -17.70 5.93 -8.54
N LYS A 117 -17.79 7.25 -8.76
CA LYS A 117 -17.21 7.90 -9.94
C LYS A 117 -15.68 7.91 -9.90
N ALA A 118 -15.08 8.13 -8.73
CA ALA A 118 -13.63 8.11 -8.56
C ALA A 118 -13.07 6.70 -8.77
N LEU A 119 -13.68 5.67 -8.19
CA LEU A 119 -13.30 4.26 -8.35
C LEU A 119 -13.31 3.84 -9.83
N ASN A 120 -14.39 4.16 -10.54
CA ASN A 120 -14.50 3.86 -11.97
C ASN A 120 -13.53 4.65 -12.87
N ALA A 121 -12.90 5.71 -12.34
CA ALA A 121 -11.88 6.47 -13.05
C ALA A 121 -10.46 5.91 -12.84
N LEU A 122 -10.26 5.03 -11.85
CA LEU A 122 -8.96 4.39 -11.60
C LEU A 122 -8.65 3.34 -12.66
N PRO A 123 -7.37 3.11 -13.00
CA PRO A 123 -6.92 1.95 -13.74
C PRO A 123 -7.40 0.64 -13.08
N GLU A 124 -7.59 -0.42 -13.86
CA GLU A 124 -8.12 -1.71 -13.39
C GLU A 124 -7.38 -2.23 -12.14
N GLY A 125 -6.05 -2.28 -12.18
CA GLY A 125 -5.24 -2.77 -11.06
C GLY A 125 -5.41 -1.95 -9.78
N GLU A 126 -5.49 -0.62 -9.89
CA GLU A 126 -5.71 0.28 -8.75
C GLU A 126 -7.14 0.17 -8.22
N ARG A 127 -8.14 0.08 -9.10
CA ARG A 127 -9.54 -0.11 -8.71
C ARG A 127 -9.72 -1.41 -7.95
N ARG A 128 -9.10 -2.48 -8.46
CA ARG A 128 -9.11 -3.82 -7.85
C ARG A 128 -8.48 -3.83 -6.47
N ARG A 129 -7.30 -3.22 -6.31
CA ARG A 129 -6.64 -3.03 -5.00
C ARG A 129 -7.53 -2.24 -4.05
N THR A 130 -8.07 -1.11 -4.51
CA THR A 130 -8.88 -0.22 -3.68
C THR A 130 -10.15 -0.90 -3.18
N LEU A 131 -10.84 -1.65 -4.04
CA LEU A 131 -12.04 -2.41 -3.65
C LEU A 131 -11.69 -3.55 -2.68
N PHE A 132 -10.63 -4.31 -2.96
CA PHE A 132 -10.16 -5.36 -2.07
C PHE A 132 -9.90 -4.83 -0.65
N VAL A 133 -9.13 -3.75 -0.54
CA VAL A 133 -8.81 -3.10 0.75
C VAL A 133 -10.06 -2.55 1.42
N ARG A 134 -11.00 -1.99 0.65
CA ARG A 134 -12.26 -1.48 1.21
C ARG A 134 -13.07 -2.61 1.86
N VAL A 135 -13.13 -3.79 1.24
CA VAL A 135 -13.81 -4.96 1.83
C VAL A 135 -13.10 -5.43 3.10
N LEU A 136 -11.76 -5.46 3.11
CA LEU A 136 -11.00 -5.78 4.32
C LEU A 136 -11.31 -4.82 5.47
N VAL A 137 -11.30 -3.50 5.20
CA VAL A 137 -11.62 -2.48 6.20
C VAL A 137 -13.04 -2.66 6.73
N ILE A 138 -14.02 -2.89 5.87
CA ILE A 138 -15.42 -3.10 6.30
C ILE A 138 -15.55 -4.36 7.16
N ALA A 139 -14.86 -5.45 6.80
CA ALA A 139 -14.87 -6.68 7.59
C ALA A 139 -14.29 -6.45 9.00
N MET A 140 -13.14 -5.76 9.08
CA MET A 140 -12.53 -5.41 10.36
C MET A 140 -13.40 -4.47 11.20
N GLU A 141 -13.98 -3.43 10.58
CA GLU A 141 -14.92 -2.52 11.26
C GLU A 141 -16.14 -3.28 11.83
N ALA A 142 -16.58 -4.36 11.18
CA ALA A 142 -17.68 -5.19 11.66
C ALA A 142 -17.28 -6.12 12.82
N ASP A 143 -16.07 -6.69 12.78
CA ASP A 143 -15.52 -7.50 13.88
C ASP A 143 -15.23 -6.66 15.14
N GLU A 144 -14.87 -5.38 14.99
CA GLU A 144 -14.67 -4.46 16.12
C GLU A 144 -15.99 -4.02 16.79
N ASP A 145 -17.11 -3.94 16.03
CA ASP A 145 -18.43 -3.52 16.54
C ASP A 145 -19.17 -4.65 17.30
N ASP A 146 -18.89 -5.92 16.99
CA ASP A 146 -19.44 -7.10 17.71
C ASP A 146 -18.77 -7.34 19.09
N GLY A 147 -17.71 -6.57 19.41
CA GLY A 147 -16.98 -6.63 20.67
C GLY A 147 -17.50 -5.71 21.79
N GLU A 148 -18.53 -4.89 21.53
CA GLU A 148 -19.08 -3.92 22.50
C GLU A 148 -20.57 -4.15 22.85
N GLU A 149 -21.03 -5.40 22.92
CA GLU A 149 -22.19 -5.77 23.76
C GLU A 149 -21.92 -7.10 24.52
N GLY A 150 -21.28 -7.00 25.69
CA GLY A 150 -21.10 -8.13 26.63
C GLY A 150 -20.33 -7.81 27.91
#